data_AF-A0A2S4JX26-F1
#
_entry.id   AF-A0A2S4JX26-F1
#
_cell.length_a   1.000
_cell.length_b   1.000
_cell.length_c   1.000
_cell.angle_alpha   90.00
_cell.angle_beta   90.00
_cell.angle_gamma   90.00
#
_symmetry.space_group_name_H-M   'P 1'
#
loop_
_entity.id
_entity.type
_entity.pdbx_description
1 polymer ?
#
loop_
_entity_poly.entity_id
_entity_poly.type
_entity_poly.pdbx_seq_one_letter_code
_entity_poly.pdbx_strand_id
1 'polypeptide(L)'
;MVEKSGISVGDGTKTKRLLVWVADDCWGGASQKAHAITPGLVGDLAGAFLDPAKDAIYEWITGVFGEEWGPSSYSNLLGETDDIHILLYDIDDDNSTSGGVLGYFWAKDNFTQDSESNEKIMFYLDAVMYAAGVQNGVNWTDEIISTLAHEFQHMIHFYQKAIVNDTDGSDTWIDEMCAMIAEDIVADKLKIEGPRGVPLSGGAFVYAPGGTGMTGGRLPLFNYEIEHPLAYWDNDDPDRDYSHSYAFGAFLARNYGDFTTLFGDIVQNQWTDYRAVVEAVRSSSGRGDISFRDILREWGAAVVLSDKTNLMTADDFRVLHASRQGGASPGEIGPGYNTAEAITSGGYSLGSINMYGYRYNGQDGPYFWGSEDDLPRLNPSSNLYVDMGSAGSNSVTYSVSLAEGMDWTIIVR
;
A
#
# COMPACT_ATOMS: atom_id res chain seq x y z
N MET A 1 -13.68 21.70 20.41
CA MET A 1 -13.02 21.72 19.08
C MET A 1 -13.09 23.13 18.55
N VAL A 2 -11.97 23.62 18.03
CA VAL A 2 -11.89 24.94 17.39
C VAL A 2 -11.20 24.77 16.05
N GLU A 3 -11.74 25.37 14.99
CA GLU A 3 -11.09 25.47 13.68
C GLU A 3 -9.76 26.21 13.84
N LYS A 4 -8.65 25.60 13.39
CA LYS A 4 -7.29 26.17 13.55
C LYS A 4 -6.65 26.57 12.23
N SER A 5 -7.12 26.04 11.11
CA SER A 5 -6.74 26.49 9.78
C SER A 5 -7.86 26.30 8.77
N GLY A 6 -7.83 27.16 7.74
CA GLY A 6 -8.65 27.08 6.55
C GLY A 6 -7.79 27.37 5.33
N ILE A 7 -7.48 26.34 4.52
CA ILE A 7 -6.80 26.50 3.22
C ILE A 7 -7.86 26.32 2.14
N SER A 8 -7.84 27.16 1.10
CA SER A 8 -8.69 26.97 -0.07
C SER A 8 -7.84 26.96 -1.33
N VAL A 9 -7.98 25.91 -2.13
CA VAL A 9 -7.31 25.73 -3.42
C VAL A 9 -8.38 25.51 -4.48
N GLY A 10 -8.22 26.15 -5.64
CA GLY A 10 -9.16 25.99 -6.74
C GLY A 10 -8.45 25.99 -8.08
N ASP A 11 -8.88 25.09 -8.96
CA ASP A 11 -8.35 24.92 -10.31
C ASP A 11 -9.13 25.74 -11.36
N GLY A 12 -10.10 26.54 -10.90
CA GLY A 12 -11.01 27.33 -11.74
C GLY A 12 -12.30 26.59 -12.12
N THR A 13 -12.46 25.31 -11.74
CA THR A 13 -13.67 24.49 -11.95
C THR A 13 -14.27 23.96 -10.65
N LYS A 14 -13.44 23.67 -9.62
CA LYS A 14 -13.84 23.41 -8.23
C LYS A 14 -12.99 24.26 -7.27
N THR A 15 -13.49 24.52 -6.06
CA THR A 15 -12.72 25.22 -5.00
C THR A 15 -12.75 24.39 -3.74
N LYS A 16 -11.76 23.51 -3.56
CA LYS A 16 -11.61 22.70 -2.34
C LYS A 16 -11.19 23.56 -1.17
N ARG A 17 -11.83 23.36 -0.03
CA ARG A 17 -11.51 24.02 1.23
C ARG A 17 -11.18 22.97 2.29
N LEU A 18 -9.95 22.99 2.76
CA LEU A 18 -9.49 22.19 3.89
C LEU A 18 -9.73 22.92 5.20
N LEU A 19 -10.41 22.27 6.14
CA LEU A 19 -10.62 22.76 7.51
C LEU A 19 -9.98 21.80 8.52
N VAL A 20 -8.96 22.26 9.25
CA VAL A 20 -8.31 21.46 10.30
C VAL A 20 -8.84 21.86 11.67
N TRP A 21 -9.32 20.87 12.40
CA TRP A 21 -9.88 20.98 13.74
C TRP A 21 -8.94 20.33 14.73
N VAL A 22 -8.83 20.92 15.92
CA VAL A 22 -8.06 20.33 17.03
C VAL A 22 -8.94 20.28 18.27
N ALA A 23 -8.91 19.14 18.97
CA ALA A 23 -9.54 19.00 20.28
C ALA A 23 -8.93 20.00 21.29
N ASP A 24 -9.76 20.54 22.18
CA ASP A 24 -9.38 21.69 23.00
C ASP A 24 -8.30 21.32 24.03
N ASP A 25 -8.31 20.08 24.50
CA ASP A 25 -7.35 19.47 25.42
C ASP A 25 -6.05 19.00 24.74
N CYS A 26 -5.98 19.01 23.41
CA CYS A 26 -4.76 18.74 22.62
C CYS A 26 -4.06 20.03 22.16
N TRP A 27 -4.65 21.22 22.36
CA TRP A 27 -4.22 22.46 21.72
C TRP A 27 -3.32 23.37 22.57
N GLY A 28 -2.09 23.61 22.09
CA GLY A 28 -1.19 24.66 22.57
C GLY A 28 -0.91 24.60 24.08
N GLY A 29 -0.68 25.76 24.69
CA GLY A 29 -0.34 25.86 26.12
C GLY A 29 -1.49 25.51 27.09
N ALA A 30 -2.69 25.22 26.58
CA ALA A 30 -3.81 24.72 27.36
C ALA A 30 -3.95 23.19 27.29
N SER A 31 -3.13 22.53 26.47
CA SER A 31 -3.14 21.08 26.31
C SER A 31 -2.89 20.36 27.63
N GLN A 32 -3.59 19.26 27.82
CA GLN A 32 -3.42 18.33 28.95
C GLN A 32 -2.71 17.04 28.54
N LYS A 33 -2.37 16.92 27.24
CA LYS A 33 -1.73 15.75 26.66
C LYS A 33 -0.20 15.81 26.76
N ALA A 34 0.46 14.67 26.58
CA ALA A 34 1.92 14.53 26.63
C ALA A 34 2.62 15.41 25.58
N HIS A 35 2.01 15.52 24.40
CA HIS A 35 2.42 16.41 23.33
C HIS A 35 1.24 17.26 22.87
N ALA A 36 1.50 18.52 22.59
CA ALA A 36 0.48 19.49 22.22
C ALA A 36 0.60 19.87 20.75
N ILE A 37 -0.54 19.92 20.06
CA ILE A 37 -0.63 20.47 18.72
C ILE A 37 -0.36 21.98 18.78
N THR A 38 0.49 22.45 17.87
CA THR A 38 0.85 23.86 17.74
C THR A 38 0.33 24.43 16.42
N PRO A 39 0.25 25.77 16.27
CA PRO A 39 -0.09 26.38 14.99
C PRO A 39 0.85 25.97 13.83
N GLY A 40 2.13 25.72 14.13
CA GLY A 40 3.10 25.26 13.13
C GLY A 40 2.73 23.88 12.60
N LEU A 41 2.48 22.92 13.50
CA LEU A 41 2.06 21.56 13.14
C LEU A 41 0.76 21.56 12.33
N VAL A 42 -0.22 22.40 12.66
CA VAL A 42 -1.44 22.54 11.85
C VAL A 42 -1.13 23.06 10.45
N GLY A 43 -0.21 24.03 10.32
CA GLY A 43 0.24 24.52 9.02
C GLY A 43 0.96 23.46 8.20
N ASP A 44 1.84 22.68 8.82
CA ASP A 44 2.59 21.60 8.19
C ASP A 44 1.67 20.48 7.70
N LEU A 45 0.72 20.03 8.53
CA LEU A 45 -0.30 19.05 8.13
C LEU A 45 -1.15 19.55 6.96
N ALA A 46 -1.64 20.79 7.08
CA ALA A 46 -2.51 21.38 6.07
C ALA A 46 -1.78 21.54 4.73
N GLY A 47 -0.53 22.00 4.73
CA GLY A 47 0.30 22.12 3.53
C GLY A 47 0.80 20.78 2.98
N ALA A 48 0.88 19.72 3.81
CA ALA A 48 1.11 18.36 3.32
C ALA A 48 -0.13 17.81 2.60
N PHE A 49 -1.34 18.17 3.05
CA PHE A 49 -2.57 17.68 2.45
C PHE A 49 -3.00 18.46 1.21
N LEU A 50 -3.05 19.79 1.30
CA LEU A 50 -3.57 20.67 0.25
C LEU A 50 -2.73 21.97 0.22
N ASP A 51 -2.03 22.22 -0.89
CA ASP A 51 -1.14 23.38 -1.04
C ASP A 51 -1.43 24.13 -2.37
N PRO A 52 -1.75 25.43 -2.32
CA PRO A 52 -2.01 26.20 -3.55
C PRO A 52 -0.78 26.40 -4.45
N ALA A 53 0.43 26.13 -3.95
CA ALA A 53 1.68 26.42 -4.64
C ALA A 53 2.33 25.20 -5.30
N LYS A 54 1.92 23.98 -4.94
CA LYS A 54 2.50 22.71 -5.40
C LYS A 54 1.54 21.55 -5.16
N ASP A 55 1.74 20.45 -5.87
CA ASP A 55 0.99 19.22 -5.64
C ASP A 55 1.28 18.67 -4.22
N ALA A 56 0.21 18.42 -3.48
CA ALA A 56 0.18 17.87 -2.12
C ALA A 56 -0.51 16.48 -2.14
N ILE A 57 -0.77 15.89 -0.96
CA ILE A 57 -1.45 14.57 -0.88
C ILE A 57 -2.73 14.57 -1.69
N TYR A 58 -3.52 15.66 -1.61
CA TYR A 58 -4.78 15.78 -2.34
C TYR A 58 -4.57 15.54 -3.85
N GLU A 59 -3.69 16.32 -4.49
CA GLU A 59 -3.45 16.23 -5.94
C GLU A 59 -2.83 14.88 -6.33
N TRP A 60 -1.88 14.36 -5.54
CA TRP A 60 -1.22 13.08 -5.85
C TRP A 60 -2.18 11.89 -5.76
N ILE A 61 -3.01 11.84 -4.72
CA ILE A 61 -3.88 10.69 -4.47
C ILE A 61 -5.13 10.77 -5.36
N THR A 62 -5.74 11.95 -5.54
CA THR A 62 -6.87 12.07 -6.49
C THR A 62 -6.45 11.85 -7.93
N GLY A 63 -5.23 12.25 -8.30
CA GLY A 63 -4.66 12.00 -9.62
C GLY A 63 -4.42 10.53 -9.94
N VAL A 64 -4.38 9.66 -8.93
CA VAL A 64 -4.18 8.21 -9.07
C VAL A 64 -5.51 7.45 -8.96
N PHE A 65 -6.28 7.73 -7.90
CA PHE A 65 -7.44 6.91 -7.53
C PHE A 65 -8.78 7.51 -8.00
N GLY A 66 -8.81 8.79 -8.32
CA GLY A 66 -10.02 9.53 -8.70
C GLY A 66 -10.47 10.54 -7.64
N GLU A 67 -11.58 11.21 -7.92
CA GLU A 67 -12.17 12.22 -7.02
C GLU A 67 -12.65 11.58 -5.71
N GLU A 68 -12.51 12.31 -4.61
CA GLU A 68 -12.91 11.87 -3.27
C GLU A 68 -14.41 11.95 -3.02
N TRP A 69 -15.10 12.86 -3.73
CA TRP A 69 -16.52 13.08 -3.56
C TRP A 69 -17.13 13.78 -4.77
N GLY A 70 -18.45 13.70 -4.89
CA GLY A 70 -19.19 14.36 -5.97
C GLY A 70 -20.68 13.98 -5.95
N PRO A 71 -21.40 14.26 -7.06
CA PRO A 71 -22.81 13.91 -7.17
C PRO A 71 -23.06 12.42 -6.94
N SER A 72 -24.18 12.10 -6.31
CA SER A 72 -24.62 10.73 -6.09
C SER A 72 -26.12 10.59 -6.35
N SER A 73 -26.54 9.37 -6.73
CA SER A 73 -27.96 9.01 -6.86
C SER A 73 -28.61 8.69 -5.51
N TYR A 74 -27.80 8.49 -4.46
CA TYR A 74 -28.24 8.16 -3.11
C TYR A 74 -28.77 9.40 -2.38
N SER A 75 -30.05 9.38 -2.00
CA SER A 75 -30.70 10.51 -1.33
C SER A 75 -30.29 10.71 0.13
N ASN A 76 -29.58 9.75 0.72
CA ASN A 76 -29.15 9.74 2.11
C ASN A 76 -27.67 10.10 2.28
N LEU A 77 -26.94 10.43 1.22
CA LEU A 77 -25.57 10.94 1.30
C LEU A 77 -25.53 12.47 1.39
N LEU A 78 -24.43 12.99 1.94
CA LEU A 78 -24.14 14.42 1.94
C LEU A 78 -23.97 14.95 0.51
N GLY A 79 -24.48 16.16 0.26
CA GLY A 79 -24.22 16.88 -0.98
C GLY A 79 -22.79 17.41 -1.06
N GLU A 80 -22.32 17.72 -2.28
CA GLU A 80 -20.99 18.29 -2.51
C GLU A 80 -20.91 19.72 -1.93
N THR A 81 -20.00 19.91 -0.98
CA THR A 81 -19.70 21.21 -0.35
C THR A 81 -18.32 21.75 -0.72
N ASP A 82 -17.48 20.91 -1.36
CA ASP A 82 -16.04 21.11 -1.55
C ASP A 82 -15.24 21.29 -0.24
N ASP A 83 -15.85 21.04 0.91
CA ASP A 83 -15.16 21.07 2.20
C ASP A 83 -14.59 19.69 2.54
N ILE A 84 -13.31 19.65 2.91
CA ILE A 84 -12.64 18.48 3.48
C ILE A 84 -12.24 18.84 4.92
N HIS A 85 -12.59 17.99 5.87
CA HIS A 85 -12.32 18.22 7.28
C HIS A 85 -11.28 17.23 7.82
N ILE A 86 -10.34 17.69 8.65
CA ILE A 86 -9.43 16.83 9.41
C ILE A 86 -9.59 17.15 10.89
N LEU A 87 -9.81 16.14 11.73
CA LEU A 87 -9.81 16.28 13.18
C LEU A 87 -8.57 15.65 13.81
N LEU A 88 -7.79 16.47 14.50
CA LEU A 88 -6.73 16.05 15.40
C LEU A 88 -7.28 15.93 16.83
N TYR A 89 -7.27 14.72 17.39
CA TYR A 89 -7.60 14.46 18.79
C TYR A 89 -6.81 13.26 19.33
N ASP A 90 -6.80 13.06 20.65
CA ASP A 90 -6.20 11.88 21.27
C ASP A 90 -7.11 10.67 21.05
N ILE A 91 -6.76 9.81 20.09
CA ILE A 91 -7.56 8.64 19.76
C ILE A 91 -7.51 7.68 20.95
N ASP A 92 -8.63 7.04 21.26
CA ASP A 92 -8.81 6.16 22.42
C ASP A 92 -8.57 6.78 23.82
N ASP A 93 -8.29 8.09 23.89
CA ASP A 93 -7.96 8.83 25.14
C ASP A 93 -6.79 8.17 25.91
N ASP A 94 -5.80 7.64 25.18
CA ASP A 94 -4.69 6.86 25.74
C ASP A 94 -3.42 7.69 25.99
N ASN A 95 -3.34 8.89 25.39
CA ASN A 95 -2.21 9.80 25.46
C ASN A 95 -0.88 9.13 25.04
N SER A 96 -0.94 8.19 24.09
CA SER A 96 0.16 7.35 23.64
C SER A 96 1.16 8.08 22.74
N THR A 97 2.42 7.63 22.80
CA THR A 97 3.54 8.11 21.96
C THR A 97 4.37 6.94 21.42
N SER A 98 3.80 5.73 21.48
CA SER A 98 4.50 4.48 21.17
C SER A 98 3.72 3.55 20.24
N GLY A 99 2.62 4.05 19.67
CA GLY A 99 1.74 3.29 18.79
C GLY A 99 0.30 3.28 19.29
N GLY A 100 -0.60 2.79 18.44
CA GLY A 100 -2.04 2.84 18.61
C GLY A 100 -2.70 3.07 17.25
N VAL A 101 -3.96 3.49 17.27
CA VAL A 101 -4.66 3.93 16.07
C VAL A 101 -4.10 5.30 15.66
N LEU A 102 -3.45 5.36 14.49
CA LEU A 102 -2.85 6.60 13.98
C LEU A 102 -3.88 7.54 13.36
N GLY A 103 -4.92 6.96 12.76
CA GLY A 103 -5.99 7.67 12.09
C GLY A 103 -7.09 6.71 11.65
N TYR A 104 -8.20 7.27 11.17
CA TYR A 104 -9.24 6.53 10.48
C TYR A 104 -10.13 7.44 9.62
N PHE A 105 -10.69 6.85 8.57
CA PHE A 105 -11.86 7.31 7.85
C PHE A 105 -13.06 6.42 8.19
N TRP A 106 -14.25 7.02 8.33
CA TRP A 106 -15.47 6.24 8.50
C TRP A 106 -16.59 6.74 7.61
N ALA A 107 -16.93 5.95 6.59
CA ALA A 107 -17.98 6.26 5.62
C ALA A 107 -19.36 6.59 6.24
N LYS A 108 -19.64 6.12 7.47
CA LYS A 108 -20.90 6.42 8.17
C LYS A 108 -21.14 7.93 8.30
N ASP A 109 -20.08 8.69 8.49
CA ASP A 109 -20.13 10.14 8.71
C ASP A 109 -20.60 10.90 7.45
N ASN A 110 -20.66 10.22 6.30
CA ASN A 110 -21.10 10.81 5.05
C ASN A 110 -22.60 10.61 4.77
N PHE A 111 -23.34 10.02 5.70
CA PHE A 111 -24.79 9.82 5.60
C PHE A 111 -25.59 10.83 6.44
N THR A 112 -26.71 11.31 5.91
CA THR A 112 -27.65 12.28 6.54
C THR A 112 -28.77 11.63 7.36
N GLN A 113 -28.81 10.30 7.39
CA GLN A 113 -29.88 9.52 8.03
C GLN A 113 -29.34 8.45 8.97
N ASP A 114 -28.09 8.59 9.38
CA ASP A 114 -27.46 7.73 10.39
C ASP A 114 -27.34 8.50 11.71
N SER A 115 -27.78 7.90 12.81
CA SER A 115 -27.79 8.55 14.12
C SER A 115 -26.40 8.73 14.74
N GLU A 116 -25.40 8.00 14.26
CA GLU A 116 -24.01 8.09 14.71
C GLU A 116 -23.13 8.92 13.77
N SER A 117 -23.68 9.36 12.64
CA SER A 117 -22.98 10.23 11.68
C SER A 117 -22.81 11.63 12.26
N ASN A 118 -21.62 12.19 12.05
CA ASN A 118 -21.38 13.61 12.30
C ASN A 118 -21.73 14.52 11.11
N GLU A 119 -22.20 13.95 10.00
CA GLU A 119 -22.58 14.63 8.75
C GLU A 119 -21.44 15.50 8.16
N LYS A 120 -20.21 14.96 8.09
CA LYS A 120 -19.04 15.60 7.48
C LYS A 120 -18.24 14.65 6.59
N ILE A 121 -17.66 15.22 5.54
CA ILE A 121 -16.60 14.58 4.75
C ILE A 121 -15.28 14.79 5.50
N MET A 122 -14.85 13.79 6.28
CA MET A 122 -13.74 14.00 7.21
C MET A 122 -12.88 12.77 7.52
N PHE A 123 -11.67 13.06 8.00
CA PHE A 123 -10.72 12.09 8.57
C PHE A 123 -10.38 12.46 10.00
N TYR A 124 -9.88 11.47 10.72
CA TYR A 124 -9.45 11.55 12.09
C TYR A 124 -7.98 11.14 12.19
N LEU A 125 -7.19 11.88 12.96
CA LEU A 125 -5.78 11.62 13.16
C LEU A 125 -5.41 11.80 14.63
N ASP A 126 -4.46 10.98 15.10
CA ASP A 126 -3.99 11.07 16.46
C ASP A 126 -3.12 12.31 16.70
N ALA A 127 -3.59 13.18 17.58
CA ALA A 127 -2.93 14.45 17.89
C ALA A 127 -1.65 14.28 18.69
N VAL A 128 -1.59 13.29 19.59
CA VAL A 128 -0.49 13.12 20.55
C VAL A 128 0.71 12.54 19.82
N MET A 129 0.51 11.48 19.02
CA MET A 129 1.52 10.90 18.15
C MET A 129 2.00 11.92 17.11
N TYR A 130 1.11 12.68 16.47
CA TYR A 130 1.53 13.68 15.49
C TYR A 130 2.50 14.72 16.07
N ALA A 131 2.22 15.20 17.28
CA ALA A 131 3.06 16.17 17.98
C ALA A 131 4.28 15.54 18.70
N ALA A 132 4.43 14.22 18.69
CA ALA A 132 5.50 13.53 19.40
C ALA A 132 6.87 13.69 18.71
N GLY A 133 6.89 13.92 17.38
CA GLY A 133 8.12 13.92 16.59
C GLY A 133 8.81 12.55 16.63
N VAL A 134 10.14 12.55 16.68
CA VAL A 134 10.91 11.30 16.73
C VAL A 134 10.93 10.72 18.14
N GLN A 135 10.33 9.54 18.34
CA GLN A 135 10.34 8.79 19.60
C GLN A 135 10.85 7.37 19.37
N ASN A 136 11.80 6.91 20.17
CA ASN A 136 12.36 5.55 20.10
C ASN A 136 12.82 5.12 18.68
N GLY A 137 13.24 6.07 17.85
CA GLY A 137 13.68 5.81 16.48
C GLY A 137 12.57 5.77 15.43
N VAL A 138 11.31 6.02 15.81
CA VAL A 138 10.16 6.18 14.91
C VAL A 138 9.84 7.67 14.77
N ASN A 139 9.65 8.15 13.55
CA ASN A 139 9.20 9.52 13.29
C ASN A 139 7.67 9.59 13.22
N TRP A 140 7.00 9.79 14.36
CA TRP A 140 5.53 9.81 14.41
C TRP A 140 4.89 10.92 13.59
N THR A 141 5.59 12.02 13.36
CA THR A 141 5.08 13.10 12.49
C THR A 141 4.96 12.61 11.05
N ASP A 142 5.93 11.84 10.55
CA ASP A 142 5.90 11.26 9.20
C ASP A 142 4.85 10.14 9.11
N GLU A 143 4.79 9.26 10.13
CA GLU A 143 3.80 8.17 10.19
C GLU A 143 2.35 8.69 10.11
N ILE A 144 2.05 9.81 10.80
CA ILE A 144 0.71 10.42 10.73
C ILE A 144 0.45 11.07 9.38
N ILE A 145 1.46 11.68 8.73
CA ILE A 145 1.29 12.24 7.38
C ILE A 145 1.09 11.10 6.35
N SER A 146 1.81 9.98 6.50
CA SER A 146 1.58 8.76 5.71
C SER A 146 0.15 8.25 5.92
N THR A 147 -0.27 8.11 7.17
CA THR A 147 -1.64 7.69 7.55
C THR A 147 -2.70 8.63 6.97
N LEU A 148 -2.47 9.94 6.91
CA LEU A 148 -3.41 10.87 6.27
C LEU A 148 -3.65 10.53 4.79
N ALA A 149 -2.63 10.11 4.05
CA ALA A 149 -2.79 9.65 2.68
C ALA A 149 -3.55 8.32 2.60
N HIS A 150 -3.31 7.41 3.56
CA HIS A 150 -4.02 6.15 3.72
C HIS A 150 -5.52 6.38 3.90
N GLU A 151 -5.91 7.18 4.89
CA GLU A 151 -7.32 7.46 5.17
C GLU A 151 -8.01 8.23 4.03
N PHE A 152 -7.26 9.10 3.34
CA PHE A 152 -7.78 9.79 2.17
C PHE A 152 -8.08 8.83 1.03
N GLN A 153 -7.23 7.83 0.83
CA GLN A 153 -7.47 6.79 -0.16
C GLN A 153 -8.74 6.01 0.16
N HIS A 154 -9.02 5.65 1.42
CA HIS A 154 -10.28 4.98 1.78
C HIS A 154 -11.52 5.82 1.44
N MET A 155 -11.48 7.14 1.63
CA MET A 155 -12.58 8.02 1.22
C MET A 155 -12.81 7.99 -0.30
N ILE A 156 -11.74 8.12 -1.09
CA ILE A 156 -11.82 8.00 -2.54
C ILE A 156 -12.34 6.62 -2.93
N HIS A 157 -11.85 5.56 -2.28
CA HIS A 157 -12.27 4.20 -2.57
C HIS A 157 -13.75 4.01 -2.29
N PHE A 158 -14.24 4.44 -1.12
CA PHE A 158 -15.66 4.40 -0.78
C PHE A 158 -16.50 5.12 -1.83
N TYR A 159 -16.12 6.36 -2.21
CA TYR A 159 -16.88 7.11 -3.20
C TYR A 159 -16.84 6.45 -4.60
N GLN A 160 -15.66 6.13 -5.12
CA GLN A 160 -15.50 5.58 -6.47
C GLN A 160 -16.04 4.14 -6.60
N LYS A 161 -15.76 3.27 -5.64
CA LYS A 161 -16.14 1.86 -5.70
C LYS A 161 -17.56 1.61 -5.18
N ALA A 162 -17.88 2.11 -3.99
CA ALA A 162 -19.19 1.81 -3.41
C ALA A 162 -20.27 2.70 -4.02
N ILE A 163 -20.02 4.01 -4.12
CA ILE A 163 -21.06 4.98 -4.50
C ILE A 163 -21.20 5.14 -6.02
N VAL A 164 -20.12 5.42 -6.74
CA VAL A 164 -20.17 5.65 -8.20
C VAL A 164 -20.49 4.36 -8.95
N ASN A 165 -19.87 3.24 -8.55
CA ASN A 165 -20.07 1.94 -9.19
C ASN A 165 -21.23 1.12 -8.61
N ASP A 166 -21.91 1.61 -7.58
CA ASP A 166 -23.07 0.94 -6.97
C ASP A 166 -22.72 -0.49 -6.49
N THR A 167 -21.67 -0.60 -5.66
CA THR A 167 -21.18 -1.88 -5.11
C THR A 167 -21.12 -1.87 -3.59
N ASP A 168 -20.93 -3.04 -2.97
CA ASP A 168 -20.78 -3.17 -1.52
C ASP A 168 -19.36 -2.79 -1.01
N GLY A 169 -18.50 -2.24 -1.88
CA GLY A 169 -17.08 -2.01 -1.59
C GLY A 169 -16.19 -3.19 -1.99
N SER A 170 -14.87 -2.97 -2.01
CA SER A 170 -13.90 -4.01 -2.34
C SER A 170 -13.68 -4.99 -1.19
N ASP A 171 -13.17 -6.19 -1.49
CA ASP A 171 -12.53 -7.06 -0.50
C ASP A 171 -11.47 -6.25 0.27
N THR A 172 -11.42 -6.42 1.59
CA THR A 172 -10.58 -5.60 2.48
C THR A 172 -9.11 -5.55 2.04
N TRP A 173 -8.53 -6.67 1.62
CA TRP A 173 -7.13 -6.70 1.15
C TRP A 173 -6.87 -5.77 -0.05
N ILE A 174 -7.87 -5.53 -0.92
CA ILE A 174 -7.74 -4.61 -2.06
C ILE A 174 -7.82 -3.16 -1.59
N ASP A 175 -8.75 -2.87 -0.67
CA ASP A 175 -8.90 -1.54 -0.09
C ASP A 175 -7.61 -1.12 0.62
N GLU A 176 -7.12 -1.97 1.50
CA GLU A 176 -5.89 -1.77 2.27
C GLU A 176 -4.63 -1.78 1.41
N MET A 177 -4.57 -2.63 0.38
CA MET A 177 -3.50 -2.57 -0.64
C MET A 177 -3.46 -1.19 -1.29
N CYS A 178 -4.60 -0.64 -1.71
CA CYS A 178 -4.63 0.67 -2.35
C CYS A 178 -4.25 1.79 -1.37
N ALA A 179 -4.69 1.72 -0.13
CA ALA A 179 -4.35 2.67 0.92
C ALA A 179 -2.85 2.69 1.22
N MET A 180 -2.21 1.52 1.37
CA MET A 180 -0.76 1.44 1.54
C MET A 180 0.02 1.85 0.28
N ILE A 181 -0.58 1.79 -0.91
CA ILE A 181 0.04 2.34 -2.12
C ILE A 181 -0.05 3.86 -2.16
N ALA A 182 -1.12 4.45 -1.63
CA ALA A 182 -1.19 5.90 -1.41
C ALA A 182 -0.05 6.36 -0.48
N GLU A 183 0.22 5.61 0.60
CA GLU A 183 1.36 5.86 1.46
C GLU A 183 2.71 5.72 0.73
N ASP A 184 2.91 4.66 -0.06
CA ASP A 184 4.15 4.45 -0.84
C ASP A 184 4.40 5.62 -1.82
N ILE A 185 3.35 6.14 -2.45
CA ILE A 185 3.40 7.31 -3.34
C ILE A 185 3.81 8.55 -2.55
N VAL A 186 3.12 8.85 -1.44
CA VAL A 186 3.35 10.06 -0.65
C VAL A 186 4.70 10.05 0.04
N ALA A 187 5.18 8.88 0.49
CA ALA A 187 6.55 8.71 0.96
C ALA A 187 7.55 9.26 -0.08
N ASP A 188 7.42 8.85 -1.34
CA ASP A 188 8.27 9.35 -2.41
C ASP A 188 8.11 10.86 -2.67
N LYS A 189 6.88 11.35 -2.76
CA LYS A 189 6.59 12.74 -3.16
C LYS A 189 6.93 13.76 -2.09
N LEU A 190 6.65 13.44 -0.82
CA LEU A 190 6.91 14.31 0.32
C LEU A 190 8.26 14.06 0.98
N LYS A 191 8.96 12.98 0.62
CA LYS A 191 10.21 12.53 1.27
C LYS A 191 9.98 12.34 2.77
N ILE A 192 8.97 11.51 3.09
CA ILE A 192 8.65 11.02 4.43
C ILE A 192 8.82 9.49 4.51
N GLU A 193 8.91 8.95 5.71
CA GLU A 193 8.91 7.50 5.91
C GLU A 193 7.52 6.93 5.55
N GLY A 194 7.49 5.70 5.03
CA GLY A 194 6.25 5.06 4.57
C GLY A 194 6.34 3.53 4.69
N PRO A 195 5.37 2.78 4.13
CA PRO A 195 5.16 1.35 4.42
C PRO A 195 6.32 0.46 3.98
N ARG A 196 7.19 0.98 3.08
CA ARG A 196 8.44 0.32 2.70
C ARG A 196 9.45 0.21 3.84
N GLY A 197 9.38 1.11 4.83
CA GLY A 197 10.30 1.17 5.96
C GLY A 197 11.73 1.60 5.61
N VAL A 198 11.91 2.38 4.54
CA VAL A 198 13.23 2.92 4.17
C VAL A 198 13.47 4.20 4.97
N PRO A 199 14.50 4.25 5.83
CA PRO A 199 14.76 5.43 6.64
C PRO A 199 15.14 6.65 5.81
N LEU A 200 14.86 7.82 6.35
CA LEU A 200 15.29 9.09 5.78
C LEU A 200 16.44 9.72 6.56
N SER A 201 17.42 10.25 5.84
CA SER A 201 18.48 11.07 6.44
C SER A 201 18.86 12.20 5.51
N GLY A 202 18.81 13.44 6.01
CA GLY A 202 19.16 14.63 5.24
C GLY A 202 18.27 14.85 4.00
N GLY A 203 17.01 14.42 4.04
CA GLY A 203 16.05 14.57 2.93
C GLY A 203 16.23 13.56 1.79
N ALA A 204 17.04 12.52 2.00
CA ALA A 204 17.21 11.44 1.04
C ALA A 204 16.95 10.09 1.70
N PHE A 205 16.35 9.18 0.94
CA PHE A 205 16.18 7.80 1.38
C PHE A 205 17.53 7.13 1.56
N VAL A 206 17.75 6.55 2.74
CA VAL A 206 18.99 5.86 3.07
C VAL A 206 18.77 4.37 2.87
N TYR A 207 19.11 3.89 1.68
CA TYR A 207 19.24 2.48 1.41
C TYR A 207 20.56 2.21 0.69
N ALA A 208 21.26 1.15 1.08
CA ALA A 208 22.37 0.64 0.29
C ALA A 208 21.81 -0.34 -0.75
N PRO A 209 22.16 -0.21 -2.05
CA PRO A 209 21.96 -1.29 -3.00
C PRO A 209 22.65 -2.55 -2.48
N GLY A 210 21.88 -3.55 -2.05
CA GLY A 210 22.40 -4.76 -1.39
C GLY A 210 22.66 -4.63 0.12
N GLY A 211 22.21 -3.55 0.77
CA GLY A 211 22.18 -3.46 2.23
C GLY A 211 21.23 -4.48 2.83
N THR A 212 21.69 -5.21 3.83
CA THR A 212 20.92 -6.24 4.53
C THR A 212 20.48 -5.75 5.90
N GLY A 213 19.29 -6.15 6.34
CA GLY A 213 18.86 -5.99 7.73
C GLY A 213 17.92 -4.83 8.01
N MET A 214 17.19 -4.31 7.03
CA MET A 214 16.10 -3.36 7.28
C MET A 214 14.98 -4.08 8.06
N THR A 215 14.65 -3.56 9.24
CA THR A 215 13.63 -4.14 10.13
C THR A 215 12.35 -3.30 10.20
N GLY A 216 12.32 -2.13 9.55
CA GLY A 216 11.17 -1.24 9.52
C GLY A 216 10.20 -1.55 8.38
N GLY A 217 8.98 -1.03 8.50
CA GLY A 217 7.92 -1.15 7.50
C GLY A 217 7.29 -2.55 7.43
N ARG A 218 6.56 -2.78 6.34
CA ARG A 218 5.68 -3.95 6.13
C ARG A 218 6.41 -5.17 5.56
N LEU A 219 7.50 -4.97 4.83
CA LEU A 219 8.21 -6.04 4.10
C LEU A 219 8.95 -7.07 4.98
N PRO A 220 9.50 -6.72 6.17
CA PRO A 220 10.08 -7.72 7.07
C PRO A 220 9.13 -8.87 7.43
N LEU A 221 7.89 -8.56 7.82
CA LEU A 221 6.92 -9.57 8.21
C LEU A 221 6.41 -10.37 7.00
N PHE A 222 6.23 -9.73 5.84
CA PHE A 222 5.95 -10.45 4.57
C PHE A 222 7.03 -11.51 4.27
N ASN A 223 8.30 -11.16 4.40
CA ASN A 223 9.40 -12.10 4.20
C ASN A 223 9.38 -13.28 5.17
N TYR A 224 8.97 -13.03 6.41
CA TYR A 224 8.92 -14.03 7.47
C TYR A 224 7.75 -15.00 7.31
N GLU A 225 6.60 -14.51 6.84
CA GLU A 225 5.36 -15.28 6.74
C GLU A 225 4.85 -15.39 5.31
N ILE A 226 5.76 -15.63 4.39
CA ILE A 226 5.57 -15.43 2.95
C ILE A 226 4.48 -16.31 2.31
N GLU A 227 4.05 -17.37 2.99
CA GLU A 227 2.95 -18.25 2.57
C GLU A 227 1.55 -17.77 2.99
N HIS A 228 1.46 -16.69 3.75
CA HIS A 228 0.16 -16.15 4.17
C HIS A 228 -0.70 -15.78 2.95
N PRO A 229 -1.99 -16.17 2.93
CA PRO A 229 -2.86 -15.92 1.78
C PRO A 229 -3.11 -14.44 1.55
N LEU A 230 -2.96 -13.98 0.31
CA LEU A 230 -3.17 -12.58 -0.07
C LEU A 230 -4.65 -12.15 0.04
N ALA A 231 -5.58 -12.97 -0.44
CA ALA A 231 -7.01 -12.66 -0.47
C ALA A 231 -7.72 -13.18 0.79
N TYR A 232 -7.14 -12.87 1.95
CA TYR A 232 -7.64 -13.15 3.28
C TYR A 232 -7.44 -11.90 4.14
N TRP A 233 -8.24 -11.75 5.18
CA TRP A 233 -8.11 -10.65 6.12
C TRP A 233 -8.51 -11.10 7.52
N ASP A 234 -7.56 -11.05 8.46
CA ASP A 234 -7.80 -11.31 9.88
C ASP A 234 -8.08 -10.00 10.61
N ASN A 235 -9.33 -9.76 10.98
CA ASN A 235 -9.69 -8.55 11.71
C ASN A 235 -9.11 -8.50 13.13
N ASP A 236 -8.69 -9.64 13.70
CA ASP A 236 -8.14 -9.70 15.06
C ASP A 236 -6.62 -9.48 15.07
N ASP A 237 -5.91 -9.84 13.99
CA ASP A 237 -4.45 -9.68 13.83
C ASP A 237 -4.07 -9.36 12.36
N PRO A 238 -4.37 -8.14 11.88
CA PRO A 238 -4.24 -7.79 10.47
C PRO A 238 -2.80 -7.50 10.03
N ASP A 239 -1.81 -7.52 10.94
CA ASP A 239 -0.42 -7.12 10.63
C ASP A 239 0.15 -7.90 9.44
N ARG A 240 -0.15 -9.21 9.40
CA ARG A 240 0.26 -10.12 8.32
C ARG A 240 -0.43 -9.77 7.01
N ASP A 241 -1.71 -9.43 7.07
CA ASP A 241 -2.53 -9.07 5.91
C ASP A 241 -2.08 -7.74 5.30
N TYR A 242 -1.80 -6.73 6.13
CA TYR A 242 -1.18 -5.47 5.70
C TYR A 242 0.18 -5.74 5.03
N SER A 243 1.01 -6.58 5.64
CA SER A 243 2.31 -6.92 5.07
C SER A 243 2.22 -7.57 3.68
N HIS A 244 1.27 -8.48 3.47
CA HIS A 244 1.08 -9.16 2.19
C HIS A 244 0.43 -8.25 1.14
N SER A 245 -0.58 -7.48 1.53
CA SER A 245 -1.29 -6.54 0.66
C SER A 245 -0.35 -5.45 0.17
N TYR A 246 0.51 -4.90 1.04
CA TYR A 246 1.53 -3.94 0.63
C TYR A 246 2.56 -4.57 -0.31
N ALA A 247 3.12 -5.73 0.05
CA ALA A 247 4.14 -6.38 -0.79
C ALA A 247 3.61 -6.71 -2.20
N PHE A 248 2.34 -7.08 -2.31
CA PHE A 248 1.67 -7.31 -3.58
C PHE A 248 1.39 -6.02 -4.35
N GLY A 249 0.82 -5.00 -3.70
CA GLY A 249 0.60 -3.68 -4.31
C GLY A 249 1.90 -3.06 -4.81
N ALA A 250 2.97 -3.14 -4.01
CA ALA A 250 4.28 -2.62 -4.36
C ALA A 250 4.87 -3.33 -5.58
N PHE A 251 4.60 -4.64 -5.72
CA PHE A 251 4.92 -5.42 -6.91
C PHE A 251 4.10 -4.95 -8.13
N LEU A 252 2.78 -4.77 -7.99
CA LEU A 252 1.93 -4.30 -9.08
C LEU A 252 2.40 -2.94 -9.62
N ALA A 253 2.63 -1.99 -8.71
CA ALA A 253 3.08 -0.63 -9.02
C ALA A 253 4.38 -0.58 -9.83
N ARG A 254 5.25 -1.60 -9.67
CA ARG A 254 6.58 -1.64 -10.28
C ARG A 254 6.66 -2.48 -11.55
N ASN A 255 5.61 -3.25 -11.86
CA ASN A 255 5.68 -4.28 -12.92
C ASN A 255 4.56 -4.22 -13.96
N TYR A 256 3.42 -3.61 -13.65
CA TYR A 256 2.27 -3.63 -14.55
C TYR A 256 1.82 -2.28 -15.09
N GLY A 257 2.46 -1.15 -14.75
CA GLY A 257 2.13 0.10 -15.43
C GLY A 257 2.59 1.35 -14.70
N ASP A 258 2.16 2.49 -15.24
CA ASP A 258 2.21 3.77 -14.55
C ASP A 258 1.21 3.73 -13.39
N PHE A 259 1.71 3.94 -12.17
CA PHE A 259 0.92 3.92 -10.95
C PHE A 259 -0.27 4.90 -11.00
N THR A 260 -0.22 5.95 -11.83
CA THR A 260 -1.32 6.90 -12.06
C THR A 260 -2.54 6.30 -12.75
N THR A 261 -2.41 5.13 -13.38
CA THR A 261 -3.52 4.48 -14.12
C THR A 261 -3.93 3.15 -13.51
N LEU A 262 -2.97 2.30 -13.13
CA LEU A 262 -3.27 0.93 -12.67
C LEU A 262 -4.18 0.91 -11.44
N PHE A 263 -3.87 1.70 -10.41
CA PHE A 263 -4.64 1.68 -9.17
C PHE A 263 -5.97 2.44 -9.28
N GLY A 264 -6.02 3.48 -10.11
CA GLY A 264 -7.29 4.09 -10.53
C GLY A 264 -8.20 3.06 -11.20
N ASP A 265 -7.69 2.28 -12.15
CA ASP A 265 -8.43 1.21 -12.82
C ASP A 265 -8.91 0.14 -11.82
N ILE A 266 -8.10 -0.21 -10.81
CA ILE A 266 -8.50 -1.14 -9.73
C ILE A 266 -9.69 -0.57 -8.96
N VAL A 267 -9.62 0.68 -8.51
CA VAL A 267 -10.65 1.34 -7.69
C VAL A 267 -11.92 1.65 -8.50
N GLN A 268 -11.79 2.03 -9.76
CA GLN A 268 -12.91 2.56 -10.55
C GLN A 268 -13.65 1.51 -11.39
N ASN A 269 -13.20 0.25 -11.42
CA ASN A 269 -13.95 -0.81 -12.08
C ASN A 269 -15.07 -1.40 -11.20
N GLN A 270 -15.98 -2.20 -11.79
CA GLN A 270 -17.15 -2.77 -11.10
C GLN A 270 -16.86 -4.00 -10.22
N TRP A 271 -15.65 -4.55 -10.27
CA TRP A 271 -15.31 -5.74 -9.51
C TRP A 271 -14.87 -5.36 -8.10
N THR A 272 -15.26 -6.17 -7.14
CA THR A 272 -14.94 -5.99 -5.71
C THR A 272 -13.92 -6.99 -5.21
N ASP A 273 -13.66 -8.07 -5.94
CA ASP A 273 -12.69 -9.10 -5.58
C ASP A 273 -11.44 -9.05 -6.47
N TYR A 274 -10.62 -10.12 -6.45
CA TYR A 274 -9.40 -10.23 -7.25
C TYR A 274 -9.57 -9.89 -8.74
N ARG A 275 -10.79 -9.98 -9.30
CA ARG A 275 -11.08 -9.57 -10.69
C ARG A 275 -10.82 -8.08 -10.90
N ALA A 276 -10.94 -7.24 -9.88
CA ALA A 276 -10.60 -5.82 -9.97
C ALA A 276 -9.14 -5.62 -10.37
N VAL A 277 -8.23 -6.38 -9.75
CA VAL A 277 -6.81 -6.38 -10.09
C VAL A 277 -6.57 -6.96 -11.48
N VAL A 278 -7.21 -8.08 -11.81
CA VAL A 278 -7.04 -8.72 -13.13
C VAL A 278 -7.47 -7.79 -14.27
N GLU A 279 -8.63 -7.14 -14.16
CA GLU A 279 -9.12 -6.23 -15.21
C GLU A 279 -8.22 -5.01 -15.35
N ALA A 280 -7.73 -4.43 -14.26
CA ALA A 280 -6.78 -3.33 -14.31
C ALA A 280 -5.46 -3.75 -14.96
N VAL A 281 -4.89 -4.91 -14.61
CA VAL A 281 -3.65 -5.41 -15.23
C VAL A 281 -3.84 -5.74 -16.72
N ARG A 282 -5.05 -6.15 -17.15
CA ARG A 282 -5.35 -6.39 -18.57
C ARG A 282 -5.34 -5.12 -19.42
N SER A 283 -5.51 -3.94 -18.82
CA SER A 283 -5.42 -2.66 -19.53
C SER A 283 -3.97 -2.34 -19.94
N SER A 284 -2.99 -2.95 -19.27
CA SER A 284 -1.56 -2.81 -19.58
C SER A 284 -1.17 -3.47 -20.90
N SER A 285 -0.27 -2.82 -21.64
CA SER A 285 0.18 -3.29 -22.96
C SER A 285 0.72 -4.72 -22.91
N GLY A 286 0.13 -5.61 -23.72
CA GLY A 286 0.56 -7.01 -23.83
C GLY A 286 0.02 -7.94 -22.74
N ARG A 287 -0.87 -7.48 -21.87
CA ARG A 287 -1.40 -8.26 -20.72
C ARG A 287 -2.88 -8.66 -20.84
N GLY A 288 -3.51 -8.47 -22.00
CA GLY A 288 -4.98 -8.64 -22.18
C GLY A 288 -5.57 -10.01 -21.81
N ASP A 289 -4.77 -11.09 -21.84
CA ASP A 289 -5.21 -12.45 -21.49
C ASP A 289 -4.73 -12.91 -20.10
N ILE A 290 -4.13 -12.03 -19.29
CA ILE A 290 -3.56 -12.40 -18.00
C ILE A 290 -4.64 -12.90 -17.03
N SER A 291 -4.30 -13.89 -16.20
CA SER A 291 -5.15 -14.36 -15.12
C SER A 291 -4.56 -14.01 -13.75
N PHE A 292 -5.37 -14.04 -12.69
CA PHE A 292 -4.87 -13.82 -11.33
C PHE A 292 -3.78 -14.81 -10.92
N ARG A 293 -3.90 -16.05 -11.40
CA ARG A 293 -2.89 -17.10 -11.25
C ARG A 293 -1.55 -16.72 -11.90
N ASP A 294 -1.58 -16.10 -13.07
CA ASP A 294 -0.36 -15.64 -13.74
C ASP A 294 0.26 -14.47 -12.97
N ILE A 295 -0.56 -13.54 -12.46
CA ILE A 295 -0.09 -12.43 -11.62
C ILE A 295 0.60 -12.95 -10.34
N LEU A 296 -0.01 -13.91 -9.63
CA LEU A 296 0.58 -14.52 -8.43
C LEU A 296 1.90 -15.24 -8.73
N ARG A 297 1.99 -15.91 -9.89
CA ARG A 297 3.23 -16.54 -10.36
C ARG A 297 4.33 -15.53 -10.66
N GLU A 298 4.00 -14.45 -11.36
CA GLU A 298 4.94 -13.36 -11.64
C GLU A 298 5.40 -12.70 -10.34
N TRP A 299 4.50 -12.49 -9.37
CA TRP A 299 4.85 -11.97 -8.04
C TRP A 299 5.82 -12.88 -7.29
N GLY A 300 5.54 -14.18 -7.25
CA GLY A 300 6.42 -15.15 -6.61
C GLY A 300 7.81 -15.18 -7.24
N ALA A 301 7.89 -15.10 -8.57
CA ALA A 301 9.17 -15.01 -9.25
C ALA A 301 9.91 -13.70 -8.95
N ALA A 302 9.19 -12.57 -8.86
CA ALA A 302 9.76 -11.28 -8.53
C ALA A 302 10.40 -11.28 -7.13
N VAL A 303 9.78 -11.94 -6.15
CA VAL A 303 10.33 -12.05 -4.79
C VAL A 303 11.67 -12.80 -4.80
N VAL A 304 11.73 -13.96 -5.45
CA VAL A 304 12.94 -14.80 -5.54
C VAL A 304 14.08 -14.08 -6.29
N LEU A 305 13.75 -13.26 -7.28
CA LEU A 305 14.72 -12.57 -8.14
C LEU A 305 14.96 -11.11 -7.73
N SER A 306 14.47 -10.69 -6.56
CA SER A 306 14.46 -9.28 -6.14
C SER A 306 15.86 -8.66 -5.91
N ASP A 307 16.92 -9.47 -5.77
CA ASP A 307 18.31 -9.01 -5.69
C ASP A 307 18.94 -8.76 -7.07
N LYS A 308 18.26 -9.12 -8.17
CA LYS A 308 18.75 -8.97 -9.53
C LYS A 308 18.23 -7.69 -10.14
N THR A 309 19.15 -6.78 -10.47
CA THR A 309 18.84 -5.46 -11.05
C THR A 309 18.93 -5.41 -12.57
N ASN A 310 19.42 -6.48 -13.21
CA ASN A 310 19.52 -6.61 -14.65
C ASN A 310 19.25 -8.07 -15.03
N LEU A 311 18.11 -8.35 -15.65
CA LEU A 311 17.71 -9.70 -16.09
C LEU A 311 17.66 -9.76 -17.63
N MET A 312 18.49 -8.97 -18.33
CA MET A 312 18.44 -8.82 -19.78
C MET A 312 18.91 -10.04 -20.60
N THR A 313 19.38 -11.11 -19.96
CA THR A 313 19.83 -12.32 -20.66
C THR A 313 19.34 -13.60 -20.00
N ALA A 314 18.87 -14.56 -20.80
CA ALA A 314 18.43 -15.90 -20.40
C ALA A 314 19.54 -16.78 -19.74
N ASP A 315 20.73 -16.21 -19.56
CA ASP A 315 21.88 -16.83 -18.91
C ASP A 315 21.91 -16.61 -17.38
N ASP A 316 21.17 -15.61 -16.85
CA ASP A 316 21.20 -15.25 -15.42
C ASP A 316 20.19 -16.03 -14.56
N PHE A 317 19.11 -16.52 -15.18
CA PHE A 317 18.09 -17.31 -14.52
C PHE A 317 17.25 -18.07 -15.55
N ARG A 318 16.64 -19.19 -15.14
CA ARG A 318 15.66 -19.91 -15.95
C ARG A 318 14.39 -20.09 -15.17
N VAL A 319 13.27 -19.71 -15.79
CA VAL A 319 11.96 -20.00 -15.23
C VAL A 319 11.27 -21.06 -16.07
N LEU A 320 10.84 -22.13 -15.42
CA LEU A 320 10.05 -23.18 -16.03
C LEU A 320 8.65 -23.19 -15.40
N HIS A 321 7.65 -23.01 -16.25
CA HIS A 321 6.25 -23.14 -15.88
C HIS A 321 5.75 -24.54 -16.24
N ALA A 322 5.12 -25.21 -15.29
CA ALA A 322 4.32 -26.39 -15.58
C ALA A 322 2.99 -26.28 -14.84
N SER A 323 1.89 -26.30 -15.59
CA SER A 323 0.55 -26.42 -15.02
C SER A 323 0.07 -27.86 -15.11
N ARG A 324 -0.72 -28.30 -14.12
CA ARG A 324 -1.33 -29.64 -14.13
C ARG A 324 -2.29 -29.87 -15.32
N GLN A 325 -2.82 -28.80 -15.93
CA GLN A 325 -3.73 -28.87 -17.08
C GLN A 325 -3.03 -28.99 -18.46
N GLY A 326 -1.70 -29.11 -18.51
CA GLY A 326 -1.00 -29.33 -19.78
C GLY A 326 -0.87 -28.06 -20.60
N GLY A 327 0.11 -27.24 -20.22
CA GLY A 327 0.61 -26.13 -21.01
C GLY A 327 2.00 -25.81 -20.50
N ALA A 328 3.02 -26.35 -21.16
CA ALA A 328 4.37 -25.84 -21.00
C ALA A 328 4.51 -24.76 -22.06
N SER A 329 4.45 -23.49 -21.65
CA SER A 329 5.10 -22.44 -22.43
C SER A 329 6.49 -22.28 -21.84
N PRO A 330 7.57 -22.64 -22.56
CA PRO A 330 8.88 -22.11 -22.26
C PRO A 330 8.80 -20.61 -22.61
N GLY A 331 8.42 -19.80 -21.63
CA GLY A 331 8.51 -18.36 -21.70
C GLY A 331 9.74 -17.95 -20.92
N GLU A 332 10.76 -17.47 -21.61
CA GLU A 332 11.77 -16.62 -20.97
C GLU A 332 11.00 -15.51 -20.26
N ILE A 333 11.09 -15.44 -18.93
CA ILE A 333 10.64 -14.23 -18.26
C ILE A 333 11.54 -13.12 -18.79
N GLY A 334 10.91 -12.12 -19.41
CA GLY A 334 11.55 -10.95 -19.96
C GLY A 334 12.33 -10.16 -18.89
N PRO A 335 13.03 -9.11 -19.31
CA PRO A 335 14.08 -8.48 -18.52
C PRO A 335 13.52 -7.86 -17.27
N GLY A 336 13.66 -8.53 -16.13
CA GLY A 336 13.90 -7.81 -14.89
C GLY A 336 12.62 -7.38 -14.28
N TYR A 337 12.33 -7.87 -13.08
CA TYR A 337 11.35 -7.24 -12.20
C TYR A 337 11.89 -5.90 -11.66
N ASN A 338 12.40 -5.08 -12.59
CA ASN A 338 13.08 -3.81 -12.45
C ASN A 338 13.15 -3.17 -13.86
N THR A 339 12.00 -2.87 -14.46
CA THR A 339 12.02 -1.97 -15.62
C THR A 339 12.21 -0.56 -15.07
N ALA A 340 13.38 0.02 -15.28
CA ALA A 340 13.62 1.44 -15.06
C ALA A 340 12.60 2.32 -15.80
N GLU A 341 11.86 1.78 -16.77
CA GLU A 341 10.79 2.46 -17.50
C GLU A 341 9.50 2.64 -16.67
N ALA A 342 9.01 1.63 -15.93
CA ALA A 342 7.83 1.79 -15.06
C ALA A 342 8.08 2.77 -13.89
N ILE A 343 9.34 2.95 -13.52
CA ILE A 343 9.81 3.88 -12.48
C ILE A 343 9.92 5.33 -13.02
N THR A 344 9.96 5.54 -14.34
CA THR A 344 10.23 6.87 -14.94
C THR A 344 9.03 7.57 -15.55
N SER A 345 7.96 6.87 -15.94
CA SER A 345 6.68 7.50 -16.29
C SER A 345 5.90 7.82 -15.00
N GLY A 346 5.88 9.09 -14.58
CA GLY A 346 5.17 9.57 -13.37
C GLY A 346 6.08 10.10 -12.24
N GLY A 347 7.41 10.01 -12.41
CA GLY A 347 8.38 10.60 -11.48
C GLY A 347 8.38 9.98 -10.08
N TYR A 348 8.12 8.67 -9.97
CA TYR A 348 8.18 7.91 -8.72
C TYR A 348 9.60 7.39 -8.48
N SER A 349 10.30 7.90 -7.46
CA SER A 349 11.76 7.73 -7.31
C SER A 349 12.21 6.65 -6.33
N LEU A 350 11.28 5.96 -5.64
CA LEU A 350 11.61 4.88 -4.70
C LEU A 350 12.17 3.64 -5.39
N GLY A 351 11.94 3.45 -6.69
CA GLY A 351 12.59 2.41 -7.49
C GLY A 351 12.30 0.98 -6.99
N SER A 352 13.18 0.05 -7.33
CA SER A 352 12.97 -1.38 -7.06
C SER A 352 13.19 -1.80 -5.61
N ILE A 353 12.54 -2.90 -5.23
CA ILE A 353 12.58 -3.49 -3.90
C ILE A 353 13.40 -4.78 -3.96
N ASN A 354 14.48 -4.84 -3.17
CA ASN A 354 15.22 -6.07 -2.94
C ASN A 354 14.75 -6.69 -1.62
N MET A 355 14.00 -7.80 -1.70
CA MET A 355 13.46 -8.47 -0.52
C MET A 355 14.56 -9.04 0.37
N TYR A 356 15.72 -9.41 -0.19
CA TYR A 356 16.89 -9.86 0.59
C TYR A 356 17.53 -8.76 1.45
N GLY A 357 17.09 -7.50 1.30
CA GLY A 357 17.51 -6.39 2.13
C GLY A 357 16.80 -6.30 3.49
N TYR A 358 15.73 -7.06 3.70
CA TYR A 358 14.87 -6.97 4.89
C TYR A 358 15.12 -8.12 5.86
N ARG A 359 14.96 -7.84 7.16
CA ARG A 359 15.15 -8.81 8.25
C ARG A 359 14.00 -8.76 9.25
N TYR A 360 13.54 -9.93 9.68
CA TYR A 360 12.57 -10.07 10.76
C TYR A 360 12.93 -11.26 11.64
N ASN A 361 12.87 -11.09 12.97
CA ASN A 361 13.16 -12.15 13.94
C ASN A 361 14.45 -12.96 13.66
N GLY A 362 15.50 -12.30 13.15
CA GLY A 362 16.79 -12.92 12.81
C GLY A 362 16.85 -13.62 11.44
N GLN A 363 15.74 -13.72 10.70
CA GLN A 363 15.71 -14.19 9.32
C GLN A 363 15.99 -13.05 8.35
N ASP A 364 16.90 -13.28 7.39
CA ASP A 364 17.17 -12.37 6.28
C ASP A 364 16.44 -12.82 5.02
N GLY A 365 15.76 -11.88 4.36
CA GLY A 365 15.10 -12.12 3.10
C GLY A 365 13.88 -13.05 3.19
N PRO A 366 13.34 -13.43 2.01
CA PRO A 366 12.23 -14.35 1.90
C PRO A 366 12.51 -15.69 2.59
N TYR A 367 11.53 -16.22 3.33
CA TYR A 367 11.63 -17.57 3.88
C TYR A 367 11.58 -18.62 2.78
N PHE A 368 12.42 -19.66 2.87
CA PHE A 368 12.38 -20.83 2.01
C PHE A 368 12.30 -22.09 2.86
N TRP A 369 11.32 -22.93 2.56
CA TRP A 369 11.23 -24.28 3.10
C TRP A 369 12.29 -25.16 2.47
N GLY A 370 12.89 -26.06 3.24
CA GLY A 370 13.76 -27.10 2.70
C GLY A 370 12.96 -28.13 1.90
N SER A 371 13.55 -28.70 0.85
CA SER A 371 12.93 -29.78 0.07
C SER A 371 12.60 -31.06 0.87
N GLU A 372 13.14 -31.21 2.08
CA GLU A 372 12.88 -32.32 3.00
C GLU A 372 11.87 -31.97 4.10
N ASP A 373 11.38 -30.72 4.15
CA ASP A 373 10.46 -30.26 5.19
C ASP A 373 9.02 -30.76 4.96
N ASP A 374 8.29 -30.90 6.06
CA ASP A 374 6.83 -31.07 6.02
C ASP A 374 6.19 -29.73 5.62
N LEU A 375 5.88 -29.59 4.32
CA LEU A 375 5.35 -28.35 3.77
C LEU A 375 3.96 -28.00 4.36
N PRO A 376 3.69 -26.71 4.62
CA PRO A 376 2.41 -26.29 5.17
C PRO A 376 1.28 -26.51 4.16
N ARG A 377 0.06 -26.62 4.69
CA ARG A 377 -1.13 -26.59 3.84
C ARG A 377 -1.33 -25.16 3.33
N LEU A 378 -1.30 -24.99 2.01
CA LEU A 378 -1.57 -23.70 1.40
C LEU A 378 -3.06 -23.42 1.30
N ASN A 379 -3.41 -22.17 1.58
CA ASN A 379 -4.70 -21.61 1.28
C ASN A 379 -4.69 -21.05 -0.15
N PRO A 380 -5.87 -20.83 -0.77
CA PRO A 380 -5.95 -20.11 -2.03
C PRO A 380 -5.26 -18.75 -1.93
N SER A 381 -4.68 -18.27 -3.03
CA SER A 381 -3.94 -16.99 -3.12
C SER A 381 -2.64 -16.88 -2.32
N SER A 382 -2.07 -18.00 -1.89
CA SER A 382 -0.73 -18.08 -1.26
C SER A 382 0.36 -18.46 -2.28
N ASN A 383 1.60 -18.06 -2.00
CA ASN A 383 2.81 -18.60 -2.65
C ASN A 383 3.66 -19.37 -1.62
N LEU A 384 4.24 -20.50 -2.01
CA LEU A 384 5.17 -21.27 -1.18
C LEU A 384 6.53 -21.37 -1.88
N TYR A 385 7.59 -21.10 -1.13
CA TYR A 385 8.94 -21.07 -1.64
C TYR A 385 9.72 -22.22 -1.04
N VAL A 386 10.26 -23.07 -1.91
CA VAL A 386 11.02 -24.26 -1.50
C VAL A 386 12.41 -24.17 -2.09
N ASP A 387 13.42 -24.21 -1.22
CA ASP A 387 14.82 -24.38 -1.63
C ASP A 387 15.03 -25.84 -2.01
N MET A 388 15.21 -26.04 -3.31
CA MET A 388 15.47 -27.34 -3.89
C MET A 388 16.96 -27.71 -3.80
N GLY A 389 17.84 -26.77 -3.45
CA GLY A 389 19.28 -26.93 -3.37
C GLY A 389 20.00 -26.51 -4.66
N SER A 390 21.32 -26.65 -4.67
CA SER A 390 22.16 -26.25 -5.79
C SER A 390 22.40 -27.41 -6.77
N ALA A 391 22.16 -27.19 -8.06
CA ALA A 391 22.61 -28.11 -9.10
C ALA A 391 24.12 -27.90 -9.36
N GLY A 392 24.92 -28.97 -9.26
CA GLY A 392 26.32 -28.96 -9.71
C GLY A 392 26.43 -29.07 -11.24
N SER A 393 27.47 -29.74 -11.75
CA SER A 393 27.59 -30.09 -13.18
C SER A 393 26.65 -31.21 -13.64
N ASN A 394 25.87 -31.79 -12.72
CA ASN A 394 24.93 -32.89 -12.96
C ASN A 394 23.48 -32.40 -12.79
N SER A 395 22.56 -33.02 -13.52
CA SER A 395 21.11 -32.79 -13.34
C SER A 395 20.63 -33.22 -11.96
N VAL A 396 19.80 -32.41 -11.31
CA VAL A 396 19.03 -32.82 -10.13
C VAL A 396 17.60 -33.15 -10.55
N THR A 397 16.99 -34.16 -9.93
CA THR A 397 15.62 -34.61 -10.23
C THR A 397 14.80 -34.60 -8.95
N TYR A 398 13.62 -33.99 -9.01
CA TYR A 398 12.67 -33.95 -7.90
C TYR A 398 11.34 -34.55 -8.34
N SER A 399 10.62 -35.14 -7.39
CA SER A 399 9.22 -35.56 -7.58
C SER A 399 8.35 -34.69 -6.71
N VAL A 400 7.47 -33.91 -7.32
CA VAL A 400 6.55 -33.00 -6.63
C VAL A 400 5.12 -33.51 -6.79
N SER A 401 4.39 -33.62 -5.68
CA SER A 401 2.96 -33.90 -5.69
C SER A 401 2.20 -32.61 -5.38
N LEU A 402 1.41 -32.11 -6.33
CA LEU A 402 0.64 -30.88 -6.19
C LEU A 402 -0.83 -31.21 -5.92
N ALA A 403 -1.43 -30.48 -4.97
CA ALA A 403 -2.87 -30.50 -4.80
C ALA A 403 -3.59 -29.96 -6.04
N GLU A 404 -4.89 -30.24 -6.15
CA GLU A 404 -5.72 -29.63 -7.18
C GLU A 404 -5.77 -28.10 -7.00
N GLY A 405 -5.66 -27.36 -8.11
CA GLY A 405 -5.62 -25.90 -8.10
C GLY A 405 -4.25 -25.27 -7.87
N MET A 406 -3.23 -26.07 -7.50
CA MET A 406 -1.86 -25.60 -7.35
C MET A 406 -1.08 -25.67 -8.66
N ASP A 407 -0.25 -24.66 -8.85
CA ASP A 407 0.75 -24.60 -9.90
C ASP A 407 2.14 -24.46 -9.29
N TRP A 408 3.16 -24.73 -10.09
CA TRP A 408 4.54 -24.59 -9.67
C TRP A 408 5.36 -23.89 -10.74
N THR A 409 6.35 -23.15 -10.26
CA THR A 409 7.30 -22.40 -11.06
C THR A 409 8.69 -22.76 -10.54
N ILE A 410 9.56 -23.30 -11.40
CA ILE A 410 10.95 -23.54 -11.03
C ILE A 410 11.76 -22.32 -11.42
N ILE A 411 12.54 -21.79 -10.49
CA ILE A 411 13.47 -20.70 -10.73
C ILE A 411 14.87 -21.21 -10.46
N VAL A 412 15.71 -21.23 -11.49
CA VAL A 412 17.14 -21.50 -11.37
C VAL A 412 17.86 -20.16 -11.38
N ARG A 413 18.62 -19.86 -10.34
CA ARG A 413 19.35 -18.59 -10.10
C ARG A 413 20.85 -18.79 -10.01
#